data_AF-A0A662W006-F1
#
_entry.id   AF-A0A662W006-F1
#
_cell.length_a   1.000
_cell.length_b   1.000
_cell.length_c   1.000
_cell.angle_alpha   90.00
_cell.angle_beta   90.00
_cell.angle_gamma   90.00
#
_symmetry.space_group_name_H-M   'P 1'
#
loop_
_entity.id
_entity.type
_entity.pdbx_description
1 polymer ?
#
loop_
_entity_poly.entity_id
_entity_poly.type
_entity_poly.pdbx_seq_one_letter_code
_entity_poly.pdbx_strand_id
1 'polypeptide(L)'
;NKIKLTYGKLRVGEASAVPLIKRVKEKIDGIGGNVEKDLIIDCPPGNSCPVVESIEGSDFVILVAEPSPFSLHDVKLTIELVKNFGIDYGVVINKYGLPFDIEGELRSLGVEILGKIPFSTETAEKYSKGFLMAEYEEIFKDIYNRVRRLGR
;
A
#
# COMPACT_ATOMS: atom_id res chain seq x y z
N ASN A 1 6.95 12.20 -18.88
CA ASN A 1 6.72 12.38 -17.43
C ASN A 1 7.99 12.10 -16.64
N LYS A 2 8.45 13.01 -15.78
CA LYS A 2 9.57 12.76 -14.86
C LYS A 2 9.01 12.35 -13.50
N ILE A 3 9.39 11.17 -13.02
CA ILE A 3 9.11 10.68 -11.65
C ILE A 3 10.26 11.16 -10.75
N LYS A 4 9.95 11.76 -9.60
CA LYS A 4 10.95 12.12 -8.58
C LYS A 4 10.94 11.02 -7.51
N LEU A 5 12.09 10.39 -7.30
CA LEU A 5 12.28 9.39 -6.25
C LEU A 5 13.09 10.02 -5.10
N THR A 6 12.51 10.02 -3.90
CA THR A 6 13.21 10.36 -2.66
C THR A 6 13.29 9.09 -1.82
N TYR A 7 14.50 8.67 -1.44
CA TYR A 7 14.70 7.44 -0.67
C TYR A 7 15.78 7.61 0.40
N GLY A 8 15.72 6.75 1.41
CA GLY A 8 16.70 6.64 2.47
C GLY A 8 17.39 5.28 2.44
N LYS A 9 18.62 5.19 2.98
CA LYS A 9 19.32 3.93 3.15
C LYS A 9 19.69 3.76 4.62
N LEU A 10 19.13 2.73 5.24
CA LEU A 10 19.44 2.38 6.62
C LEU A 10 20.81 1.69 6.70
N ARG A 11 21.55 1.92 7.79
CA ARG A 11 22.79 1.18 8.06
C ARG A 11 22.45 -0.18 8.66
N VAL A 12 23.28 -1.18 8.37
CA VAL A 12 23.13 -2.51 8.97
C VAL A 12 23.35 -2.39 10.48
N GLY A 13 22.46 -3.00 11.27
CA GLY A 13 22.51 -2.97 12.74
C GLY A 13 21.74 -1.83 13.39
N GLU A 14 21.14 -0.92 12.62
CA GLU A 14 20.26 0.11 13.17
C GLU A 14 18.99 -0.51 13.77
N ALA A 15 18.63 -0.06 14.97
CA ALA A 15 17.52 -0.62 15.73
C ALA A 15 16.13 -0.22 15.19
N SER A 16 16.04 0.88 14.44
CA SER A 16 14.76 1.40 13.95
C SER A 16 14.89 2.18 12.65
N ALA A 17 13.94 1.96 11.74
CA ALA A 17 13.78 2.73 10.51
C ALA A 17 13.00 4.04 10.71
N VAL A 18 12.34 4.23 11.85
CA VAL A 18 11.44 5.38 12.09
C VAL A 18 12.12 6.74 11.84
N PRO A 19 13.32 7.03 12.41
CA PRO A 19 13.98 8.32 12.17
C PRO A 19 14.34 8.54 10.69
N LEU A 20 14.64 7.46 9.97
CA LEU A 20 14.96 7.52 8.54
C LEU A 20 13.71 7.83 7.72
N ILE A 21 12.59 7.16 7.99
CA ILE A 21 11.31 7.38 7.30
C ILE A 21 10.88 8.84 7.50
N LYS A 22 10.91 9.33 8.74
CA LYS A 22 10.63 10.74 9.06
C LYS A 22 11.49 11.69 8.23
N ARG A 23 12.81 11.44 8.20
CA ARG A 23 13.75 12.30 7.47
C ARG A 23 13.58 12.24 5.95
N VAL A 24 13.15 11.10 5.41
CA VAL A 24 12.78 10.96 3.99
C VAL A 24 11.55 11.80 3.69
N LYS A 25 10.50 11.72 4.52
CA LYS A 25 9.27 12.51 4.38
C LYS A 25 9.54 14.01 4.41
N GLU A 26 10.35 14.49 5.35
CA GLU A 26 10.77 15.90 5.44
C GLU A 26 11.50 16.43 4.20
N LYS A 27 12.06 15.55 3.36
CA LYS A 27 12.77 15.92 2.12
C LYS A 27 11.87 15.86 0.87
N ILE A 28 10.62 15.46 1.01
CA ILE A 28 9.66 15.44 -0.09
C ILE A 28 9.10 16.86 -0.25
N ASP A 29 9.30 17.45 -1.43
CA ASP A 29 8.78 18.79 -1.72
C ASP A 29 7.25 18.78 -1.64
N GLY A 30 6.68 19.75 -0.94
CA GLY A 30 5.22 19.96 -0.89
C GLY A 30 4.47 19.07 0.11
N ILE A 31 5.14 18.21 0.90
CA ILE A 31 4.45 17.43 1.93
C ILE A 31 3.73 18.37 2.93
N GLY A 32 2.42 18.18 3.12
CA GLY A 32 1.58 19.05 3.96
C GLY A 32 1.15 20.38 3.33
N GLY A 33 1.33 20.58 2.02
CA GLY A 33 0.83 21.74 1.26
C GLY A 33 0.05 21.32 0.00
N ASN A 34 -0.28 22.27 -0.88
CA ASN A 34 -0.84 21.96 -2.20
C ASN A 34 0.22 21.26 -3.05
N VAL A 35 0.22 19.93 -3.04
CA VAL A 35 1.08 19.14 -3.92
C VAL A 35 0.50 19.22 -5.34
N GLU A 36 1.27 19.70 -6.31
CA GLU A 36 0.84 19.70 -7.72
C GLU A 36 0.72 18.28 -8.32
N LYS A 37 1.14 17.25 -7.59
CA LYS A 37 1.25 15.86 -8.07
C LYS A 37 0.93 14.87 -6.95
N ASP A 38 0.40 13.71 -7.31
CA ASP A 38 0.19 12.63 -6.36
C ASP A 38 1.53 12.11 -5.81
N LEU A 39 1.58 11.88 -4.50
CA LEU A 39 2.71 11.28 -3.80
C LEU A 39 2.39 9.83 -3.46
N ILE A 40 3.28 8.90 -3.83
CA ILE A 40 3.19 7.49 -3.45
C ILE A 40 4.29 7.19 -2.44
N ILE A 41 3.91 6.75 -1.25
CA ILE A 41 4.84 6.30 -0.20
C ILE A 41 4.86 4.78 -0.20
N ASP A 42 6.03 4.20 -0.45
CA ASP A 42 6.25 2.77 -0.27
C ASP A 42 6.40 2.46 1.22
N CYS A 43 5.36 1.84 1.79
CA CYS A 43 5.24 1.60 3.23
C CYS A 43 5.81 0.21 3.59
N PRO A 44 6.52 0.06 4.73
CA PRO A 44 6.89 -1.25 5.24
C PRO A 44 5.64 -2.12 5.51
N PRO A 45 5.76 -3.45 5.50
CA PRO A 45 4.65 -4.34 5.78
C PRO A 45 4.28 -4.35 7.29
N GLY A 46 3.05 -4.75 7.59
CA GLY A 46 2.56 -4.98 8.95
C GLY A 46 1.90 -3.76 9.59
N ASN A 47 2.05 -3.62 10.91
CA ASN A 47 1.36 -2.61 11.73
C ASN A 47 2.27 -2.00 12.82
N SER A 48 3.59 -1.97 12.55
CA SER A 48 4.61 -1.51 13.49
C SER A 48 4.87 0.01 13.43
N CYS A 49 5.70 0.57 14.32
CA CYS A 49 6.01 2.00 14.31
C CYS A 49 6.53 2.56 12.96
N PRO A 50 7.35 1.82 12.18
CA PRO A 50 7.68 2.22 10.80
C PRO A 50 6.47 2.41 9.89
N VAL A 51 5.42 1.60 10.05
CA VAL A 51 4.17 1.73 9.29
C VAL A 51 3.46 3.00 9.71
N VAL A 52 3.31 3.22 11.02
CA VAL A 52 2.70 4.42 11.59
C VAL A 52 3.36 5.69 11.05
N GLU A 53 4.69 5.77 11.16
CA GLU A 53 5.46 6.91 10.65
C GLU A 53 5.29 7.09 9.13
N SER A 54 5.12 6.01 8.37
CA SER A 54 4.93 6.07 6.92
C SER A 54 3.55 6.60 6.54
N ILE A 55 2.48 6.12 7.19
CA ILE A 55 1.09 6.47 6.85
C ILE A 55 0.66 7.83 7.40
N GLU A 56 1.27 8.31 8.48
CA GLU A 56 0.88 9.58 9.12
C GLU A 56 0.89 10.75 8.12
N GLY A 57 -0.23 11.48 8.03
CA GLY A 57 -0.38 12.60 7.10
C GLY A 57 -0.64 12.20 5.64
N SER A 58 -0.95 10.94 5.36
CA SER A 58 -1.44 10.50 4.05
C SER A 58 -2.96 10.72 3.94
N ASP A 59 -3.43 11.09 2.75
CA ASP A 59 -4.86 11.25 2.47
C ASP A 59 -5.57 9.89 2.30
N PHE A 60 -4.81 8.87 1.91
CA PHE A 60 -5.34 7.54 1.63
C PHE A 60 -4.31 6.43 1.87
N VAL A 61 -4.74 5.28 2.41
CA VAL A 61 -3.91 4.07 2.59
C VAL A 61 -4.46 2.92 1.74
N ILE A 62 -3.58 2.34 0.91
CA ILE A 62 -3.86 1.11 0.16
C ILE A 62 -3.31 -0.07 0.98
N LEU A 63 -4.21 -0.90 1.48
CA LEU A 63 -3.86 -2.16 2.13
C LEU A 63 -3.78 -3.27 1.08
N VAL A 64 -2.82 -4.19 1.23
CA VAL A 64 -2.68 -5.33 0.31
C VAL A 64 -2.93 -6.62 1.09
N ALA A 65 -3.87 -7.42 0.61
CA ALA A 65 -4.24 -8.70 1.20
C ALA A 65 -4.00 -9.86 0.21
N GLU A 66 -3.67 -11.04 0.71
CA GLU A 66 -3.62 -12.27 -0.07
C GLU A 66 -4.69 -13.25 0.42
N PRO A 67 -5.20 -14.19 -0.41
CA PRO A 67 -6.14 -15.23 0.02
C PRO A 67 -5.54 -16.20 1.06
N SER A 68 -5.45 -15.75 2.31
CA SER A 68 -5.04 -16.58 3.44
C SER A 68 -5.62 -16.07 4.77
N PRO A 69 -5.87 -16.95 5.76
CA PRO A 69 -6.30 -16.53 7.09
C PRO A 69 -5.32 -15.58 7.79
N PHE A 70 -4.01 -15.77 7.58
CA PHE A 70 -2.97 -14.92 8.16
C PHE A 70 -3.03 -13.50 7.59
N SER A 71 -3.16 -13.36 6.27
CA SER A 71 -3.31 -12.04 5.65
C SER A 71 -4.58 -11.34 6.12
N LEU A 72 -5.70 -12.06 6.26
CA LEU A 72 -6.93 -11.48 6.83
C LEU A 72 -6.71 -10.96 8.25
N HIS A 73 -6.00 -11.72 9.09
CA HIS A 73 -5.70 -11.30 10.46
C HIS A 73 -4.86 -10.03 10.48
N ASP A 74 -3.77 -9.99 9.72
CA ASP A 74 -2.86 -8.84 9.66
C ASP A 74 -3.56 -7.59 9.09
N VAL A 75 -4.38 -7.77 8.06
CA VAL A 75 -5.17 -6.69 7.45
C VAL A 75 -6.21 -6.16 8.45
N LYS A 76 -6.88 -7.01 9.23
CA LYS A 76 -7.80 -6.56 10.30
C LYS A 76 -7.09 -5.66 11.32
N LEU A 77 -5.90 -6.05 11.77
CA LEU A 77 -5.11 -5.22 12.70
C LEU A 77 -4.69 -3.88 12.07
N THR A 78 -4.30 -3.91 10.79
CA THR A 78 -3.86 -2.71 10.07
C THR A 78 -5.04 -1.78 9.76
N ILE A 79 -6.24 -2.31 9.49
CA ILE A 79 -7.47 -1.53 9.34
C ILE A 79 -7.77 -0.75 10.62
N GLU A 80 -7.71 -1.41 11.79
CA GLU A 80 -7.95 -0.74 13.07
C GLU A 80 -6.91 0.34 13.33
N LEU A 81 -5.64 0.10 12.98
CA LEU A 81 -4.60 1.11 13.03
C LEU A 81 -4.96 2.33 12.16
N VAL A 82 -5.25 2.12 10.87
CA VAL A 82 -5.53 3.21 9.92
C VAL A 82 -6.79 4.00 10.31
N LYS A 83 -7.83 3.32 10.81
CA LYS A 83 -9.03 3.96 11.36
C LYS A 83 -8.71 4.88 12.54
N ASN A 84 -7.82 4.47 13.44
CA ASN A 84 -7.44 5.29 14.60
C ASN A 84 -6.74 6.60 14.19
N PHE A 85 -6.12 6.65 13.01
CA PHE A 85 -5.55 7.87 12.42
C PHE A 85 -6.56 8.68 11.60
N GLY A 86 -7.78 8.16 11.41
CA GLY A 86 -8.82 8.84 10.63
C GLY A 86 -8.50 8.97 9.14
N ILE A 87 -7.64 8.09 8.61
CA ILE A 87 -7.22 8.10 7.21
C ILE A 87 -8.14 7.20 6.39
N ASP A 88 -8.58 7.67 5.22
CA ASP A 88 -9.40 6.88 4.30
C ASP A 88 -8.56 5.72 3.72
N TYR A 89 -9.18 4.57 3.47
CA TYR A 89 -8.44 3.38 3.04
C TYR A 89 -9.26 2.43 2.16
N GLY A 90 -8.57 1.53 1.48
CA GLY A 90 -9.16 0.43 0.74
C GLY A 90 -8.19 -0.72 0.57
N VAL A 91 -8.69 -1.89 0.19
CA VAL A 91 -7.87 -3.10 0.04
C VAL A 91 -7.73 -3.50 -1.41
N VAL A 92 -6.50 -3.82 -1.83
CA VAL A 92 -6.20 -4.57 -3.04
C VAL A 92 -5.98 -6.03 -2.67
N ILE A 93 -6.67 -6.94 -3.37
CA ILE A 93 -6.42 -8.38 -3.21
C ILE A 93 -5.34 -8.79 -4.20
N ASN A 94 -4.15 -9.10 -3.69
CA ASN A 94 -3.05 -9.70 -4.44
C ASN A 94 -3.21 -11.23 -4.49
N LYS A 95 -2.73 -11.86 -5.57
CA LYS A 95 -2.86 -13.31 -5.81
C LYS A 95 -4.31 -13.82 -5.76
N TYR A 96 -5.23 -13.04 -6.32
CA TYR A 96 -6.63 -13.41 -6.41
C TYR A 96 -6.81 -14.74 -7.16
N GLY A 97 -7.76 -15.57 -6.70
CA GLY A 97 -8.04 -16.90 -7.25
C GLY A 97 -7.39 -18.05 -6.48
N LEU A 98 -6.54 -17.77 -5.48
CA LEU A 98 -6.07 -18.79 -4.55
C LEU A 98 -7.17 -19.25 -3.57
N PRO A 99 -7.07 -20.46 -2.99
CA PRO A 99 -8.03 -20.95 -2.01
C PRO A 99 -8.06 -20.04 -0.77
N PHE A 100 -9.27 -19.73 -0.28
CA PHE A 100 -9.65 -18.85 0.84
C PHE A 100 -10.44 -17.62 0.37
N ASP A 101 -11.65 -17.44 0.92
CA ASP A 101 -12.55 -16.36 0.51
C ASP A 101 -12.21 -15.03 1.22
N ILE A 102 -11.03 -14.48 0.92
CA ILE A 102 -10.62 -13.17 1.47
C ILE A 102 -11.57 -12.04 1.02
N GLU A 103 -12.15 -12.14 -0.18
CA GLU A 103 -13.07 -11.13 -0.71
C GLU A 103 -14.37 -11.08 0.09
N GLY A 104 -14.99 -12.24 0.36
CA GLY A 104 -16.18 -12.33 1.21
C GLY A 104 -15.91 -11.84 2.63
N GLU A 105 -14.77 -12.24 3.22
CA GLU A 105 -14.35 -11.80 4.55
C GLU A 105 -14.19 -10.27 4.62
N LEU A 106 -13.48 -9.65 3.69
CA LEU A 106 -13.29 -8.20 3.64
C LEU A 106 -14.60 -7.44 3.38
N ARG A 107 -15.47 -7.95 2.51
CA ARG A 107 -16.79 -7.36 2.26
C ARG A 107 -17.68 -7.40 3.49
N SER A 108 -17.61 -8.48 4.26
CA SER A 108 -18.38 -8.61 5.51
C SER A 108 -17.98 -7.56 6.56
N LEU A 109 -16.74 -7.07 6.49
CA LEU A 109 -16.22 -5.98 7.32
C LEU A 109 -16.56 -4.58 6.79
N GLY A 110 -17.29 -4.48 5.67
CA GLY A 110 -17.60 -3.20 5.02
C GLY A 110 -16.39 -2.52 4.36
N VAL A 111 -15.34 -3.27 4.04
CA VAL A 111 -14.11 -2.72 3.45
C VAL A 111 -14.25 -2.59 1.94
N GLU A 112 -13.87 -1.41 1.42
CA GLU A 112 -13.83 -1.17 -0.03
C GLU A 112 -12.68 -1.97 -0.68
N ILE A 113 -13.03 -2.75 -1.71
CA ILE A 113 -12.06 -3.49 -2.52
C ILE A 113 -11.72 -2.65 -3.74
N LEU A 114 -10.49 -2.13 -3.78
CA LEU A 114 -10.00 -1.24 -4.83
C LEU A 114 -9.72 -1.98 -6.13
N GLY A 115 -9.27 -3.24 -6.04
CA GLY A 115 -8.90 -4.04 -7.20
C GLY A 115 -8.41 -5.42 -6.80
N LYS A 116 -8.23 -6.27 -7.81
CA LYS A 116 -7.83 -7.66 -7.67
C LYS A 116 -6.74 -7.98 -8.69
N ILE A 117 -5.58 -8.40 -8.20
CA ILE A 117 -4.46 -8.82 -9.04
C ILE A 117 -4.47 -10.36 -9.06
N PRO A 118 -4.69 -11.02 -10.21
CA PRO A 118 -4.80 -12.46 -10.27
C PRO A 118 -3.49 -13.15 -9.90
N PHE A 119 -3.58 -14.35 -9.35
CA PHE A 119 -2.41 -15.21 -9.19
C PHE A 119 -1.89 -15.67 -10.55
N SER A 120 -0.61 -15.44 -10.82
CA SER A 120 0.07 -15.85 -12.04
C SER A 120 1.52 -16.20 -11.75
N THR A 121 1.91 -17.44 -12.00
CA THR A 121 3.31 -17.88 -11.89
C THR A 121 4.19 -17.20 -12.94
N GLU A 122 3.66 -16.94 -14.13
CA GLU A 122 4.38 -16.22 -15.19
C GLU A 122 4.72 -14.79 -14.75
N THR A 123 3.75 -14.07 -14.18
CA THR A 123 3.99 -12.74 -13.62
C THR A 123 4.98 -12.83 -12.45
N ALA A 124 4.88 -13.88 -11.61
CA ALA A 124 5.81 -14.09 -10.51
C ALA A 124 7.27 -14.20 -10.98
N GLU A 125 7.49 -15.00 -12.04
CA GLU A 125 8.79 -15.14 -12.67
C GLU A 125 9.28 -13.83 -13.30
N LYS A 126 8.41 -13.08 -13.99
CA LYS A 126 8.77 -11.80 -14.61
C LYS A 126 9.23 -10.78 -13.57
N TYR A 127 8.45 -10.56 -12.49
CA TYR A 127 8.84 -9.55 -11.49
C TYR A 127 10.11 -9.95 -10.75
N SER A 128 10.34 -11.25 -10.51
CA SER A 128 11.59 -11.72 -9.87
C SER A 128 12.85 -11.42 -10.70
N LYS A 129 12.69 -11.23 -12.02
CA LYS A 129 13.75 -10.82 -12.95
C LYS A 129 13.80 -9.30 -13.15
N GLY A 130 13.01 -8.52 -12.40
CA GLY A 130 12.97 -7.06 -12.48
C GLY A 130 12.13 -6.49 -13.62
N PHE A 131 11.29 -7.30 -14.28
CA PHE A 131 10.36 -6.80 -15.28
C PHE A 131 9.12 -6.17 -14.63
N LEU A 132 8.59 -5.13 -15.28
CA LEU A 132 7.33 -4.51 -14.89
C LEU A 132 6.14 -5.40 -15.27
N MET A 133 5.10 -5.36 -14.44
CA MET A 133 3.83 -6.06 -14.68
C MET A 133 2.91 -5.25 -15.60
N ALA A 134 3.39 -4.95 -16.81
CA ALA A 134 2.66 -4.12 -17.78
C ALA A 134 1.31 -4.75 -18.20
N GLU A 135 1.17 -6.07 -18.09
CA GLU A 135 -0.09 -6.77 -18.35
C GLU A 135 -1.25 -6.34 -17.44
N TYR A 136 -0.95 -5.73 -16.29
CA TYR A 136 -1.94 -5.26 -15.31
C TYR A 136 -2.12 -3.73 -15.34
N GLU A 137 -1.67 -3.05 -16.40
CA GLU A 137 -1.76 -1.59 -16.53
C GLU A 137 -3.18 -1.06 -16.27
N GLU A 138 -4.21 -1.67 -16.86
CA GLU A 138 -5.60 -1.24 -16.68
C GLU A 138 -6.10 -1.47 -15.24
N ILE A 139 -5.68 -2.57 -14.60
CA ILE A 139 -6.00 -2.82 -13.18
C ILE A 139 -5.39 -1.72 -12.30
N PHE A 140 -4.14 -1.34 -12.56
CA PHE A 140 -3.47 -0.28 -11.80
C PHE A 140 -4.10 1.09 -12.05
N LYS A 141 -4.51 1.41 -13.28
CA LYS A 141 -5.25 2.64 -13.60
C LYS A 141 -6.59 2.69 -12.87
N ASP A 142 -7.32 1.58 -12.84
CA ASP A 142 -8.61 1.50 -12.14
C ASP A 142 -8.45 1.69 -10.63
N ILE A 143 -7.45 1.03 -10.01
CA ILE A 143 -7.12 1.22 -8.60
C ILE A 143 -6.78 2.70 -8.33
N TYR A 144 -5.91 3.29 -9.14
CA TYR A 144 -5.49 4.68 -9.01
C TYR A 144 -6.68 5.65 -9.11
N ASN A 145 -7.56 5.48 -10.10
CA ASN A 145 -8.75 6.31 -10.28
C ASN A 145 -9.73 6.17 -9.10
N ARG A 146 -9.88 4.96 -8.54
CA ARG A 146 -10.69 4.73 -7.34
C ARG A 146 -10.11 5.44 -6.13
N VAL A 147 -8.81 5.31 -5.90
CA VAL A 147 -8.11 6.00 -4.80
C VAL A 147 -8.31 7.51 -4.91
N ARG A 148 -8.16 8.10 -6.10
CA ARG A 148 -8.38 9.54 -6.31
C ARG A 148 -9.81 10.02 -6.09
N ARG A 149 -10.79 9.13 -6.21
CA ARG A 149 -12.19 9.44 -5.95
C ARG A 149 -12.56 9.30 -4.46
N LEU A 150 -11.88 8.39 -3.76
CA LEU A 150 -12.16 8.06 -2.36
C LEU A 150 -11.31 8.86 -1.38
N GLY A 151 -10.06 9.16 -1.73
CA GLY A 151 -9.18 10.05 -0.98
C GLY A 151 -9.71 11.49 -1.04
N ARG A 152 -9.60 12.18 0.09
CA ARG A 152 -10.01 13.58 0.26
C ARG A 152 -9.00 14.56 -0.32
#